data_AF-A0AA39U831-F1
#
_entry.id   AF-A0AA39U831-F1
#
_cell.length_a   1.000
_cell.length_b   1.000
_cell.length_c   1.000
_cell.angle_alpha   90.00
_cell.angle_beta   90.00
_cell.angle_gamma   90.00
#
_symmetry.space_group_name_H-M   'P 1'
#
loop_
_entity.id
_entity.type
_entity.pdbx_description
1 polymer ?
#
loop_
_entity_poly.entity_id
_entity_poly.type
_entity_poly.pdbx_seq_one_letter_code
_entity_poly.pdbx_strand_id
1 'polypeptide(L)'
;MVRWFVDQGMTMKSARGWMSFIIFALISNTIPITTWALYEVIRSPSLFAAVRAEVLPAFHLSPPGSNKPPTLNTAKLLSLPLLNSIFIETLRLYLPQPLPPGGKPRYRYRRVSHPQGVFGASRDNVCASG
;
A
#
# COMPACT_ATOMS: atom_id res chain seq x y z
N MET A 1 19.74 6.61 -16.39
CA MET A 1 19.48 7.75 -15.48
C MET A 1 20.72 8.56 -15.17
N VAL A 2 21.83 7.99 -14.67
CA VAL A 2 23.07 8.76 -14.38
C VAL A 2 23.51 9.61 -15.56
N ARG A 3 23.53 8.99 -16.75
CA ARG A 3 23.96 9.62 -18.00
C ARG A 3 23.10 10.84 -18.33
N TRP A 4 21.78 10.73 -18.19
CA TRP A 4 20.85 11.86 -18.35
C TRP A 4 21.17 13.01 -17.39
N PHE A 5 21.45 12.73 -16.10
CA PHE A 5 21.84 13.79 -15.15
C PHE A 5 23.17 14.46 -15.51
N VAL A 6 24.13 13.69 -16.01
CA VAL A 6 25.42 14.21 -16.49
C VAL A 6 25.24 15.03 -17.77
N ASP A 7 24.36 14.61 -18.68
CA ASP A 7 24.02 15.32 -19.92
C ASP A 7 23.29 16.66 -19.62
N GLN A 8 22.59 16.76 -18.48
CA GLN A 8 22.02 18.02 -17.96
C GLN A 8 23.05 18.90 -17.23
N GLY A 9 24.34 18.56 -17.28
CA GLY A 9 25.42 19.35 -16.67
C GLY A 9 25.65 19.11 -15.18
N MET A 10 25.02 18.10 -14.57
CA MET A 10 25.28 17.77 -13.16
C MET A 10 26.62 17.06 -13.00
N THR A 11 27.35 17.41 -11.94
CA THR A 11 28.59 16.69 -11.57
C THR A 11 28.27 15.24 -11.23
N MET A 12 29.19 14.32 -11.54
CA MET A 12 29.02 12.89 -11.26
C MET A 12 28.73 12.59 -9.78
N LYS A 13 29.29 13.40 -8.86
CA LYS A 13 28.99 13.30 -7.41
C LYS A 13 27.54 13.67 -7.11
N SER A 14 27.05 14.78 -7.68
CA SER A 14 25.66 15.22 -7.51
C SER A 14 24.67 14.27 -8.16
N ALA A 15 24.94 13.79 -9.39
CA ALA A 15 24.09 12.82 -10.08
C ALA A 15 23.91 11.51 -9.30
N ARG A 16 24.98 11.03 -8.66
CA ARG A 16 24.91 9.85 -7.77
C ARG A 16 24.08 10.12 -6.52
N GLY A 17 24.24 11.28 -5.90
CA GLY A 17 23.43 11.70 -4.75
C GLY A 17 21.94 11.76 -5.08
N TRP A 18 21.60 12.38 -6.22
CA TRP A 18 20.23 12.45 -6.73
C TRP A 18 19.62 11.09 -6.99
N MET A 19 20.37 10.15 -7.57
CA MET A 19 19.87 8.78 -7.74
C MET A 19 19.62 8.07 -6.42
N SER A 20 20.51 8.18 -5.45
CA SER A 20 20.29 7.62 -4.11
C SER A 20 19.03 8.19 -3.47
N PHE A 21 18.80 9.50 -3.63
CA PHE A 21 17.59 10.16 -3.14
C PHE A 21 16.32 9.64 -3.83
N ILE A 22 16.31 9.53 -5.17
CA ILE A 22 15.16 9.01 -5.93
C ILE A 22 14.84 7.57 -5.53
N ILE A 23 15.87 6.72 -5.42
CA ILE A 23 15.70 5.33 -4.98
C ILE A 23 15.09 5.30 -3.59
N PHE A 24 15.63 6.08 -2.64
CA PHE A 24 15.08 6.17 -1.30
C PHE A 24 13.63 6.64 -1.29
N ALA A 25 13.31 7.72 -2.00
CA ALA A 25 11.95 8.27 -2.08
C ALA A 25 10.96 7.26 -2.68
N LEU A 26 11.39 6.45 -3.64
CA LEU A 26 10.55 5.43 -4.26
C LEU A 26 10.31 4.24 -3.30
N ILE A 27 11.37 3.68 -2.72
CA ILE A 27 11.27 2.47 -1.89
C ILE A 27 10.64 2.75 -0.52
N SER A 28 10.88 3.94 0.05
CA SER A 28 10.37 4.32 1.37
C SER A 28 8.84 4.39 1.42
N ASN A 29 8.19 4.66 0.29
CA ASN A 29 6.74 4.66 0.18
C ASN A 29 6.20 3.31 -0.29
N THR A 30 6.87 2.67 -1.26
CA THR A 30 6.34 1.45 -1.90
C THR A 30 6.26 0.27 -0.93
N ILE A 31 7.26 0.08 -0.07
CA ILE A 31 7.31 -1.02 0.90
C ILE A 31 6.15 -0.93 1.92
N PRO A 32 5.93 0.20 2.64
CA PRO A 32 4.84 0.27 3.60
C PRO A 32 3.47 0.22 2.91
N ILE A 33 3.28 0.89 1.77
CA ILE A 33 2.00 0.86 1.04
C ILE A 33 1.65 -0.58 0.63
N THR A 34 2.63 -1.33 0.11
CA THR A 34 2.41 -2.74 -0.27
C THR A 34 2.10 -3.60 0.95
N THR A 35 2.80 -3.37 2.06
CA THR A 35 2.57 -4.10 3.31
C THR A 35 1.15 -3.87 3.84
N TRP A 36 0.68 -2.62 3.82
CA TRP A 36 -0.68 -2.28 4.25
C TRP A 36 -1.75 -2.78 3.29
N ALA A 37 -1.53 -2.70 1.98
CA ALA A 37 -2.43 -3.28 0.99
C ALA A 37 -2.58 -4.80 1.21
N LEU A 38 -1.46 -5.49 1.44
CA LEU A 38 -1.47 -6.93 1.73
C LEU A 38 -2.19 -7.24 3.04
N TYR A 39 -1.96 -6.44 4.08
CA TYR A 39 -2.65 -6.59 5.37
C TYR A 39 -4.17 -6.47 5.23
N GLU A 40 -4.68 -5.46 4.53
CA GLU A 40 -6.12 -5.26 4.34
C GLU A 40 -6.76 -6.38 3.51
N VAL A 41 -6.04 -6.89 2.51
CA VAL A 41 -6.48 -8.04 1.70
C VAL A 41 -6.53 -9.32 2.53
N ILE A 42 -5.51 -9.62 3.33
CA ILE A 42 -5.46 -10.83 4.18
C ILE A 42 -6.51 -10.75 5.30
N ARG A 43 -6.74 -9.56 5.85
CA ARG A 43 -7.71 -9.34 6.93
C ARG A 43 -9.15 -9.67 6.51
N SER A 44 -9.46 -9.56 5.21
CA SER A 44 -10.81 -9.76 4.67
C SER A 44 -10.83 -10.97 3.72
N PRO A 45 -11.19 -12.19 4.18
CA PRO A 45 -11.20 -13.39 3.34
C PRO A 45 -12.07 -13.28 2.09
N SER A 46 -13.18 -12.54 2.18
CA SER A 46 -14.07 -12.24 1.05
C SER A 46 -13.40 -11.36 -0.01
N LEU A 47 -12.63 -10.37 0.42
CA LEU A 47 -11.85 -9.50 -0.46
C LEU A 47 -10.71 -10.28 -1.12
N PHE A 48 -10.01 -11.12 -0.37
CA PHE A 48 -8.96 -11.98 -0.92
C PHE A 48 -9.51 -12.94 -2.00
N ALA A 49 -10.67 -13.55 -1.76
CA ALA A 49 -11.32 -14.42 -2.75
C ALA A 49 -11.71 -13.64 -4.02
N ALA A 50 -12.26 -12.44 -3.89
CA ALA A 50 -12.64 -11.57 -5.01
C ALA A 50 -11.41 -11.14 -5.83
N VAL A 51 -10.34 -10.68 -5.17
CA VAL A 51 -9.07 -10.30 -5.82
C VAL A 51 -8.46 -11.49 -6.54
N ARG A 52 -8.44 -12.66 -5.91
CA ARG A 52 -7.92 -13.88 -6.54
C ARG A 52 -8.72 -14.25 -7.79
N ALA A 53 -10.05 -14.18 -7.74
CA ALA A 53 -10.90 -14.45 -8.90
C ALA A 53 -10.65 -13.47 -10.06
N GLU A 54 -10.38 -12.20 -9.75
CA GLU A 54 -10.13 -11.17 -10.75
C GLU A 54 -8.70 -11.22 -11.34
N VAL A 55 -7.71 -11.63 -10.55
CA VAL A 55 -6.30 -11.70 -10.96
C VAL A 55 -5.96 -13.01 -11.67
N LEU A 56 -6.62 -14.13 -11.33
CA LEU A 56 -6.38 -15.43 -11.97
C LEU A 56 -6.43 -15.40 -13.51
N PRO A 57 -7.41 -14.72 -14.16
CA PRO A 57 -7.46 -14.56 -15.61
C PRO A 57 -6.34 -13.72 -16.23
N ALA A 58 -5.53 -13.01 -15.42
CA ALA A 58 -4.37 -12.25 -15.88
C ALA A 58 -3.08 -13.10 -15.94
N PHE A 59 -3.11 -14.31 -15.38
CA PHE A 59 -2.03 -15.28 -15.53
C PHE A 59 -2.21 -16.09 -16.82
N HIS A 60 -1.18 -16.10 -17.65
CA HIS A 60 -1.04 -17.06 -18.73
C HIS A 60 -0.39 -18.32 -18.15
N LEU A 61 -1.22 -19.29 -17.79
CA LEU A 61 -0.76 -20.60 -17.36
C LEU A 61 -0.12 -21.32 -18.56
N SER A 62 1.14 -21.68 -18.42
CA SER A 62 1.86 -22.48 -19.40
C SER A 62 1.16 -23.84 -19.56
N PRO A 63 1.00 -24.37 -20.79
CA PRO A 63 0.46 -25.70 -21.00
C PRO A 63 1.25 -26.76 -20.22
N PRO A 64 0.58 -27.78 -19.66
CA PRO A 64 1.26 -28.88 -18.99
C PRO A 64 2.24 -29.55 -19.96
N GLY A 65 3.53 -29.57 -19.61
CA GLY A 65 4.62 -30.11 -20.45
C GLY A 65 5.50 -29.06 -21.14
N SER A 66 5.21 -27.76 -21.00
CA SER A 66 6.12 -26.71 -21.47
C SER A 66 7.08 -26.25 -20.37
N ASN A 67 8.36 -26.11 -20.71
CA ASN A 67 9.41 -25.62 -19.79
C ASN A 67 9.35 -24.08 -19.57
N LYS A 68 8.24 -23.43 -19.94
CA LYS A 68 8.09 -21.98 -19.85
C LYS A 68 7.47 -21.60 -18.52
N PRO A 69 8.06 -20.65 -17.76
CA PRO A 69 7.44 -20.15 -16.54
C PRO A 69 6.08 -19.50 -16.88
N PRO A 70 5.08 -19.60 -15.99
CA PRO A 70 3.83 -18.88 -16.16
C PRO A 70 4.11 -17.40 -16.31
N THR A 71 3.47 -16.77 -17.30
CA THR A 71 3.68 -15.34 -17.58
C THR A 71 2.50 -14.54 -17.07
N LEU A 72 2.77 -13.35 -16.54
CA LEU A 72 1.75 -12.45 -16.02
C LEU A 72 1.56 -11.29 -17.01
N ASN A 73 0.31 -11.07 -17.43
CA ASN A 73 -0.03 -9.93 -18.27
C ASN A 73 -0.13 -8.67 -17.41
N THR A 74 0.93 -7.88 -17.37
CA THR A 74 1.02 -6.64 -16.56
C THR A 74 0.02 -5.59 -17.02
N ALA A 75 -0.23 -5.45 -18.32
CA ALA A 75 -1.19 -4.49 -18.86
C ALA A 75 -2.62 -4.84 -18.40
N LYS A 76 -2.98 -6.12 -18.44
CA LYS A 76 -4.27 -6.61 -17.94
C LYS A 76 -4.37 -6.43 -16.43
N LEU A 77 -3.30 -6.72 -15.69
CA LEU A 77 -3.25 -6.55 -14.23
C LEU A 77 -3.50 -5.09 -13.81
N LEU A 78 -2.90 -4.13 -14.50
CA LEU A 78 -3.08 -2.69 -14.23
C LEU A 78 -4.47 -2.18 -14.62
N SER A 79 -5.18 -2.89 -15.50
CA SER A 79 -6.56 -2.55 -15.89
C SER A 79 -7.63 -3.11 -14.94
N LEU A 80 -7.26 -3.92 -13.95
CA LEU A 80 -8.21 -4.57 -13.04
C LEU A 80 -8.81 -3.54 -12.06
N PRO A 81 -10.13 -3.31 -12.10
CA PRO A 81 -10.78 -2.28 -11.28
C PRO A 81 -10.65 -2.53 -9.77
N LEU A 82 -10.70 -3.78 -9.32
CA LEU A 82 -10.62 -4.10 -7.89
C LEU A 82 -9.22 -3.87 -7.33
N LEU A 83 -8.19 -4.26 -8.09
CA LEU A 83 -6.81 -4.04 -7.69
C LEU A 83 -6.49 -2.53 -7.59
N ASN A 84 -6.96 -1.75 -8.57
CA ASN A 84 -6.84 -0.30 -8.56
C ASN A 84 -7.61 0.34 -7.39
N SER A 85 -8.81 -0.14 -7.09
CA SER A 85 -9.59 0.37 -5.95
C SER A 85 -8.90 0.11 -4.61
N ILE A 86 -8.31 -1.08 -4.41
CA ILE A 86 -7.57 -1.44 -3.19
C ILE A 86 -6.34 -0.54 -3.05
N PHE A 87 -5.62 -0.32 -4.15
CA PHE A 87 -4.46 0.56 -4.16
C PHE A 87 -4.85 1.99 -3.75
N ILE A 88 -5.89 2.56 -4.36
CA ILE A 88 -6.37 3.92 -4.04
C ILE A 88 -6.82 4.03 -2.58
N GLU A 89 -7.58 3.07 -2.06
CA GLU A 89 -8.02 3.08 -0.65
C GLU A 89 -6.85 2.92 0.31
N THR A 90 -5.85 2.09 -0.04
CA THR A 90 -4.63 1.96 0.77
C THR A 90 -3.87 3.28 0.80
N LEU A 91 -3.72 3.97 -0.33
CA LEU A 91 -3.13 5.31 -0.35
C LEU A 91 -3.96 6.27 0.51
N ARG A 92 -5.29 6.27 0.40
CA ARG A 92 -6.17 7.16 1.19
C ARG A 92 -6.04 6.95 2.70
N LEU A 93 -5.76 5.73 3.15
CA LEU A 93 -5.65 5.37 4.57
C LEU A 93 -4.26 5.61 5.15
N TYR A 94 -3.21 5.32 4.36
CA TYR A 94 -1.84 5.22 4.86
C TYR A 94 -0.88 6.26 4.30
N LEU A 95 -1.21 6.95 3.19
CA LEU A 95 -0.43 8.12 2.84
C LEU A 95 -0.73 9.21 3.86
N PRO A 96 0.31 9.79 4.49
CA PRO A 96 0.14 10.98 5.28
C PRO A 96 -0.27 12.12 4.34
N GLN A 97 -1.57 12.39 4.29
CA GLN A 97 -2.04 13.63 3.69
C GLN A 97 -1.49 14.78 4.54
N PRO A 98 -0.82 15.78 3.92
CA PRO A 98 -0.44 16.99 4.64
C PRO A 98 -1.71 17.61 5.20
N LEU A 99 -1.83 17.61 6.54
CA LEU A 99 -2.92 18.29 7.19
C LEU A 99 -2.70 19.80 6.98
N PRO A 100 -3.76 20.58 6.67
CA PRO A 100 -3.64 22.02 6.75
C PRO A 100 -3.15 22.41 8.16
N PRO A 101 -2.40 23.52 8.31
CA PRO A 101 -1.92 23.95 9.63
C PRO A 101 -3.11 24.10 10.57
N GLY A 102 -3.12 23.34 11.68
CA GLY A 102 -4.22 23.27 12.65
C GLY A 102 -5.29 22.19 12.40
N GLY A 103 -5.16 21.40 11.33
CA GLY A 103 -6.06 20.28 11.04
C GLY A 103 -5.81 19.09 11.96
N LYS A 104 -6.85 18.61 12.67
CA LYS A 104 -6.74 17.35 13.41
C LYS A 104 -6.61 16.17 12.45
N PRO A 105 -5.77 15.16 12.74
CA PRO A 105 -5.65 13.97 11.91
C PRO A 105 -7.02 13.29 11.80
N ARG A 106 -7.51 13.16 10.56
CA ARG A 106 -8.81 12.53 10.27
C ARG A 106 -8.65 11.01 10.14
N TYR A 107 -8.00 10.35 11.11
CA TYR A 107 -8.00 8.89 11.19
C TYR A 107 -9.35 8.42 11.74
N ARG A 108 -10.38 8.36 10.88
CA ARG A 108 -11.59 7.60 11.20
C ARG A 108 -11.34 6.16 10.77
N TYR A 109 -10.64 5.40 11.61
CA TYR A 109 -10.65 3.93 11.53
C TYR A 109 -12.12 3.52 11.67
N ARG A 110 -12.75 3.03 10.61
CA ARG A 110 -14.09 2.43 10.69
C ARG A 110 -13.92 1.16 11.54
N ARG A 111 -14.23 1.25 12.83
CA ARG A 111 -14.35 0.09 13.72
C ARG A 111 -15.41 -0.81 13.09
N VAL A 112 -15.00 -1.89 12.44
CA VAL A 112 -15.93 -2.93 11.99
C VAL A 112 -16.47 -3.54 13.27
N SER A 113 -17.72 -3.21 13.60
CA SER A 113 -18.48 -3.76 14.70
C SER A 113 -18.60 -5.27 14.51
N HIS A 114 -17.82 -6.04 15.26
CA HIS A 114 -18.21 -7.40 15.62
C HIS A 114 -19.24 -7.32 16.76
N PRO A 115 -20.40 -7.99 16.64
CA PRO A 115 -21.32 -8.14 17.76
C PRO A 115 -20.82 -9.26 18.69
N GLN A 116 -21.27 -9.22 19.96
CA GLN A 116 -20.98 -10.15 21.07
C GLN A 116 -19.61 -9.87 21.76
N GLY A 117 -19.46 -9.61 23.05
CA GLY A 117 -20.36 -9.55 24.20
C GLY A 117 -19.49 -9.46 25.47
N VAL A 118 -19.90 -8.63 26.42
CA VAL A 118 -19.66 -8.73 27.87
C VAL A 118 -18.21 -8.96 28.38
N PHE A 119 -17.54 -7.87 28.80
CA PHE A 119 -16.96 -7.81 30.15
C PHE A 119 -16.95 -6.34 30.59
N GLY A 120 -17.79 -6.03 31.58
CA GLY A 120 -17.98 -4.69 32.11
C GLY A 120 -17.13 -4.42 33.36
N ALA A 121 -16.91 -3.11 33.57
CA ALA A 121 -16.53 -2.42 34.81
C ALA A 121 -15.16 -2.78 35.42
N SER A 122 -14.38 -1.84 35.96
CA SER A 122 -14.79 -0.72 36.80
C SER A 122 -13.75 0.42 36.78
N ARG A 123 -14.27 1.59 37.16
CA ARG A 123 -13.67 2.92 37.41
C ARG A 123 -12.40 2.83 38.28
N ASP A 124 -11.44 3.76 38.21
CA ASP A 124 -11.57 5.04 38.91
C ASP A 124 -10.64 6.14 38.36
N ASN A 125 -11.18 7.34 38.46
CA ASN A 125 -10.68 8.62 38.00
C ASN A 125 -10.51 9.46 39.28
N VAL A 126 -9.29 9.70 39.77
CA VAL A 126 -9.08 10.55 40.96
C VAL A 126 -7.79 11.39 40.84
N CYS A 127 -8.02 12.70 40.77
CA CYS A 127 -7.22 13.83 41.23
C CYS A 127 -5.93 14.25 40.50
N ALA A 128 -6.14 15.26 39.65
CA ALA A 128 -5.36 16.48 39.67
C ALA A 128 -5.59 17.27 40.98
N SER A 129 -4.52 17.72 41.63
CA SER A 129 -4.36 18.87 42.54
C SER A 129 -2.88 18.82 42.98
N GLY A 130 -2.07 19.86 42.78
CA GLY A 130 -1.99 20.97 43.72
C GLY A 130 -0.86 20.70 44.70
#